data_AF-A0A0L6JNK5-F1
#
_entry.id   AF-A0A0L6JNK5-F1
#
_cell.length_a   1.000
_cell.length_b   1.000
_cell.length_c   1.000
_cell.angle_alpha   90.00
_cell.angle_beta   90.00
_cell.angle_gamma   90.00
#
_symmetry.space_group_name_H-M   'P 1'
#
loop_
_entity.id
_entity.type
_entity.pdbx_description
1 polymer ?
#
loop_
_entity_poly.entity_id
_entity_poly.type
_entity_poly.pdbx_seq_one_letter_code
_entity_poly.pdbx_strand_id
1 'polypeptide(L)'
;MGNEELNLMLEKLTKLRDQLVKLNEKTGALDRARGMREEILKVGWKGIMEKYHPDVNTQDPAANELFKMYKFVYEDMKKKMMDM
;
A
#
# COMPACT_ATOMS: atom_id res chain seq x y z
N MET A 1 11.53 28.55 -20.21
CA MET A 1 11.85 27.68 -19.06
C MET A 1 13.32 27.32 -19.18
N GLY A 2 14.16 27.93 -18.34
CA GLY A 2 15.61 27.82 -18.42
C GLY A 2 16.12 26.51 -17.82
N ASN A 3 17.27 26.03 -18.29
CA ASN A 3 17.90 24.78 -17.88
C ASN A 3 18.12 24.70 -16.34
N GLU A 4 18.30 25.84 -15.67
CA GLU A 4 18.41 25.96 -14.21
C GLU A 4 17.12 25.60 -13.46
N GLU A 5 15.96 25.99 -13.98
CA GLU A 5 14.67 25.71 -13.36
C GLU A 5 14.36 24.21 -13.42
N LEU A 6 14.73 23.57 -14.54
CA LEU A 6 14.66 22.13 -14.73
C LEU A 6 15.60 21.38 -13.76
N ASN A 7 16.84 21.87 -13.60
CA ASN A 7 17.80 21.27 -12.66
C ASN A 7 17.34 21.38 -11.20
N LEU A 8 16.79 22.53 -10.80
CA LEU A 8 16.21 22.72 -9.47
C LEU A 8 15.01 21.78 -9.23
N MET A 9 14.18 21.56 -10.26
CA MET A 9 13.08 20.61 -10.19
C MET A 9 13.59 19.17 -10.04
N LEU A 10 14.61 18.79 -10.81
CA LEU A 10 15.23 17.47 -10.74
C LEU A 10 15.84 17.19 -9.36
N GLU A 11 16.51 18.17 -8.77
CA GLU A 11 17.08 18.03 -7.43
C GLU A 11 15.99 17.82 -6.36
N LYS A 12 14.90 18.58 -6.44
CA LYS A 12 13.74 18.42 -5.54
C LYS A 12 13.11 17.05 -5.65
N LEU A 13 12.91 16.55 -6.88
CA LEU A 13 12.35 15.22 -7.13
C LEU A 13 13.27 14.11 -6.61
N THR A 14 14.59 14.27 -6.77
CA THR A 14 15.61 13.35 -6.25
C THR A 14 15.56 13.28 -4.73
N LYS A 15 15.53 14.43 -4.04
CA LYS A 15 15.41 14.48 -2.58
C LYS A 15 14.12 13.84 -2.09
N LEU A 16 12.99 14.11 -2.75
CA LEU A 16 11.70 13.52 -2.40
C LEU A 16 11.73 12.00 -2.54
N ARG A 17 12.28 11.49 -3.64
CA ARG A 17 12.48 10.05 -3.85
C ARG A 17 13.29 9.44 -2.70
N ASP A 18 14.42 10.03 -2.34
CA ASP A 18 15.29 9.47 -1.29
C ASP A 18 14.61 9.48 0.08
N GLN A 19 13.80 10.50 0.38
CA GLN A 19 12.96 10.54 1.58
C GLN A 19 11.90 9.43 1.58
N LEU A 20 11.26 9.17 0.44
CA LEU A 20 10.28 8.10 0.29
C LEU A 20 10.91 6.70 0.45
N VAL A 21 12.12 6.50 -0.09
CA VAL A 21 12.87 5.25 0.08
C VAL A 21 13.19 5.02 1.56
N LYS A 22 13.78 6.01 2.24
CA LYS A 22 14.08 5.92 3.69
C LYS A 22 12.84 5.69 4.54
N LEU A 23 11.72 6.36 4.19
CA LEU A 23 10.45 6.16 4.88
C LEU A 23 9.96 4.72 4.69
N ASN A 24 10.07 4.17 3.48
CA ASN A 24 9.70 2.78 3.23
C ASN A 24 10.60 1.81 4.00
N GLU A 25 11.92 2.00 3.99
CA GLU A 25 12.87 1.17 4.76
C GLU A 25 12.54 1.19 6.26
N LYS A 26 12.18 2.36 6.81
CA LYS A 26 11.80 2.49 8.21
C LYS A 26 10.46 1.83 8.54
N THR A 27 9.49 1.92 7.63
CA THR A 27 8.12 1.50 7.90
C THR A 27 7.82 0.09 7.42
N GLY A 28 8.55 -0.47 6.46
CA GLY A 28 8.26 -1.76 5.81
C GLY A 28 6.91 -1.76 5.05
N ALA A 29 6.40 -0.60 4.67
CA ALA A 29 5.04 -0.45 4.13
C ALA A 29 4.86 -1.15 2.78
N LEU A 30 5.86 -1.07 1.89
CA LEU A 30 5.81 -1.75 0.59
C LEU A 30 5.82 -3.28 0.74
N ASP A 31 6.62 -3.81 1.67
CA ASP A 31 6.69 -5.26 1.91
C ASP A 31 5.38 -5.77 2.51
N ARG A 32 4.78 -5.04 3.45
CA ARG A 32 3.43 -5.36 3.95
C ARG A 32 2.39 -5.33 2.84
N ALA A 33 2.40 -4.30 2.01
CA ALA A 33 1.46 -4.20 0.89
C ALA A 33 1.67 -5.35 -0.13
N ARG A 34 2.92 -5.76 -0.38
CA ARG A 34 3.24 -6.93 -1.19
C ARG A 34 2.69 -8.21 -0.55
N GLY A 35 2.95 -8.45 0.73
CA GLY A 35 2.45 -9.62 1.45
C GLY A 35 0.91 -9.68 1.45
N MET A 36 0.25 -8.53 1.65
CA MET A 36 -1.22 -8.44 1.56
C MET A 36 -1.73 -8.80 0.16
N ARG A 37 -1.07 -8.32 -0.91
CA ARG A 37 -1.41 -8.70 -2.30
C ARG A 37 -1.27 -10.20 -2.52
N GLU A 38 -0.15 -10.78 -2.07
CA GLU A 38 0.09 -12.22 -2.20
C GLU A 38 -0.95 -13.04 -1.45
N GLU A 39 -1.33 -12.63 -0.24
CA GLU A 39 -2.36 -13.31 0.54
C GLU A 39 -3.74 -13.19 -0.15
N ILE A 40 -4.11 -11.99 -0.61
CA ILE A 40 -5.34 -11.78 -1.39
C ILE A 40 -5.37 -12.68 -2.63
N LEU A 41 -4.27 -12.81 -3.37
CA LEU A 41 -4.20 -13.68 -4.54
C LEU A 41 -4.32 -15.16 -4.16
N LYS A 42 -3.79 -15.54 -3.00
CA LYS A 42 -3.80 -16.94 -2.51
C LYS A 42 -5.17 -17.38 -2.00
N VAL A 43 -5.85 -16.56 -1.20
CA VAL A 43 -7.11 -16.94 -0.52
C VAL A 43 -8.35 -16.25 -1.08
N GLY A 44 -8.16 -15.29 -1.99
CA GLY A 44 -9.23 -14.46 -2.53
C GLY A 44 -9.77 -13.45 -1.52
N TRP A 45 -10.49 -12.44 -2.01
CA TRP A 45 -11.09 -11.41 -1.15
C TRP A 45 -12.07 -12.01 -0.13
N LYS A 46 -12.83 -13.04 -0.52
CA LYS A 46 -13.74 -13.75 0.40
C LYS A 46 -12.98 -14.36 1.60
N GLY A 47 -11.83 -15.00 1.37
CA GLY A 47 -11.01 -15.54 2.45
C GLY A 47 -10.43 -14.43 3.37
N ILE A 48 -10.09 -13.26 2.80
CA ILE A 48 -9.67 -12.10 3.60
C ILE A 48 -10.81 -11.58 4.49
N MET A 49 -12.05 -11.51 3.98
CA MET A 49 -13.22 -11.14 4.79
C MET A 49 -13.41 -12.13 5.94
N GLU A 50 -13.39 -13.43 5.68
CA GLU A 50 -13.59 -14.46 6.71
C GLU A 50 -12.51 -14.43 7.79
N LYS A 51 -11.27 -14.06 7.43
CA LYS A 51 -10.13 -14.08 8.34
C LYS A 51 -9.91 -12.76 9.08
N TYR A 52 -10.11 -11.63 8.43
CA TYR A 52 -9.68 -10.32 8.92
C TYR A 52 -10.82 -9.31 9.14
N HIS A 53 -12.08 -9.66 8.85
CA HIS A 53 -13.17 -8.72 9.08
C HIS A 53 -13.26 -8.34 10.56
N PRO A 54 -13.49 -7.05 10.90
CA PRO A 54 -13.55 -6.60 12.29
C PRO A 54 -14.64 -7.29 13.11
N ASP A 55 -15.77 -7.63 12.50
CA ASP A 55 -16.86 -8.37 13.17
C ASP A 55 -16.47 -9.81 13.53
N VAL A 56 -15.45 -10.38 12.86
CA VAL A 56 -14.87 -11.68 13.22
C VAL A 56 -13.80 -11.52 14.31
N ASN A 57 -13.10 -10.38 14.32
CA ASN A 57 -11.95 -10.10 15.19
C ASN A 57 -12.28 -9.03 16.25
N THR A 58 -13.43 -9.16 16.93
CA THR A 58 -13.97 -8.11 17.82
C THR A 58 -13.10 -7.79 19.04
N GLN A 59 -12.19 -8.69 19.41
CA GLN A 59 -11.30 -8.52 20.56
C GLN A 59 -9.97 -7.83 20.20
N ASP A 60 -9.67 -7.68 18.91
CA ASP A 60 -8.45 -7.01 18.45
C ASP A 60 -8.73 -5.53 18.18
N PRO A 61 -8.18 -4.59 18.98
CA PRO A 61 -8.38 -3.17 18.78
C PRO A 61 -7.80 -2.66 17.44
N ALA A 62 -6.89 -3.41 16.82
CA ALA A 62 -6.29 -3.08 15.52
C ALA A 62 -7.04 -3.71 14.32
N ALA A 63 -8.05 -4.55 14.54
CA ALA A 63 -8.73 -5.29 13.48
C ALA A 63 -9.29 -4.37 12.38
N ASN A 64 -9.92 -3.26 12.78
CA ASN A 64 -10.45 -2.26 11.84
C ASN A 64 -9.35 -1.66 10.95
N GLU A 65 -8.22 -1.29 11.53
CA GLU A 65 -7.14 -0.64 10.78
C GLU A 65 -6.43 -1.64 9.85
N LEU A 66 -6.17 -2.86 10.33
CA LEU A 66 -5.61 -3.92 9.50
C LEU A 66 -6.53 -4.25 8.31
N PHE A 67 -7.83 -4.36 8.57
CA PHE A 67 -8.81 -4.67 7.53
C PHE A 67 -8.92 -3.54 6.48
N LYS A 68 -8.86 -2.27 6.90
CA LYS A 68 -8.79 -1.12 5.98
C LYS A 68 -7.57 -1.20 5.06
N MET A 69 -6.40 -1.61 5.58
CA MET A 69 -5.21 -1.79 4.76
C MET A 69 -5.41 -2.88 3.69
N TYR A 70 -5.95 -4.04 4.08
CA TYR A 70 -6.29 -5.11 3.13
C TYR A 70 -7.28 -4.63 2.06
N LYS A 71 -8.32 -3.90 2.46
CA LYS A 71 -9.32 -3.35 1.54
C LYS A 71 -8.70 -2.38 0.54
N PHE A 72 -7.87 -1.45 1.01
CA PHE A 72 -7.17 -0.52 0.14
C PHE A 72 -6.30 -1.24 -0.91
N VAL A 73 -5.53 -2.25 -0.47
CA VAL A 73 -4.70 -3.05 -1.37
C VAL A 73 -5.54 -3.79 -2.42
N TYR A 74 -6.66 -4.39 -2.01
CA TYR A 74 -7.56 -5.08 -2.93
C TYR A 74 -8.20 -4.15 -3.96
N GLU A 75 -8.63 -2.95 -3.54
CA GLU A 75 -9.21 -1.95 -4.45
C GLU A 75 -8.18 -1.45 -5.47
N ASP A 76 -6.93 -1.21 -5.06
CA ASP A 76 -5.82 -0.88 -5.97
C ASP A 76 -5.56 -2.01 -7.00
N MET A 77 -5.57 -3.27 -6.57
CA MET A 77 -5.43 -4.42 -7.47
C MET A 77 -6.58 -4.46 -8.50
N LYS A 78 -7.83 -4.29 -8.05
CA LYS A 78 -9.00 -4.28 -8.94
C LYS A 78 -8.92 -3.17 -9.97
N LYS A 79 -8.54 -1.96 -9.56
CA LYS A 79 -8.41 -0.82 -10.47
C LYS A 79 -7.42 -1.12 -11.60
N LYS A 80 -6.25 -1.64 -11.26
CA LYS A 80 -5.21 -2.01 -12.24
C LYS A 80 -5.63 -3.12 -13.20
N MET A 81 -6.52 -4.02 -12.78
CA MET A 81 -7.08 -5.06 -13.64
C MET A 81 -8.17 -4.54 -14.59
N MET A 82 -8.86 -3.46 -14.22
CA MET A 82 -9.88 -2.82 -15.08
C MET A 82 -9.28 -1.83 -16.07
N ASP A 83 -8.12 -1.26 -15.76
CA ASP A 83 -7.38 -0.34 -16.62
C ASP A 83 -6.49 -1.08 -17.66
N MET A 84 -6.56 -2.42 -17.72
CA MET A 84 -5.91 -3.29 -18.72
C MET A 84 -6.91 -3.74 -19.79
#